data_AF-A0A1T1DNI7-F1
#
_entry.id   AF-A0A1T1DNI7-F1
#
_cell.length_a   1.000
_cell.length_b   1.000
_cell.length_c   1.000
_cell.angle_alpha   90.00
_cell.angle_beta   90.00
_cell.angle_gamma   90.00
#
_symmetry.space_group_name_H-M   'P 1'
#
loop_
_entity.id
_entity.type
_entity.pdbx_description
1 polymer ?
#
loop_
_entity_poly.entity_id
_entity_poly.type
_entity_poly.pdbx_seq_one_letter_code
_entity_poly.pdbx_strand_id
1 'polypeptide(L)'
;MFIYDQFLAVDYGTNTIKGVLFQKVLGKLTILRSEIMNISHGEEEEYRHNVLRFINSYFPGETSILLNLPLDRLFVRELHIPLTTVKAIREVIPFEVESRIPFPMETVEVTGNIWRIDQEKSDVIAYSAHHSELDFITAPFLDSNIVFRGLFVDSVSLSSVITQHSNKEIQSKNCTQVDIGGRVTILNILSDGKVAHTRYISMGGDTLTDQISSDLKIPFEKAEAIKLSLQFEPFSEEDDDLNLFAKEFKLKEADIKKAFQSTEKFLEKLSSEIQRSIVSMNETERPEVLYLSGGGSKIRGIESFFTDSIGLIAHRYDFLPLNGDSFATCLGMGYHFGFSKKDKVDFIDTPHVKRINKNILNLDQFRHHLIFSGISLFILITVFFVGIVVDKRKLSASDKMLAEKFQKGFGRPAPEDEDILEYAAKLKNEEKKKTEIYRLYLSKPSILDILFELSMNFPSADMQPFQLDQFDYDQDLVKIGGRVNEFSEIGVVQRSLEKSTMFKDIEIVDKKLMQGVKNYKVSFIIKMKVTNKPTAEESF
;
A
#
# COMPACT_ATOMS: atom_id res chain seq x y z
N MET A 1 8.85 9.23 -13.02
CA MET A 1 9.40 7.88 -13.25
C MET A 1 8.21 6.93 -13.26
N PHE A 2 7.79 6.46 -14.44
CA PHE A 2 6.69 5.50 -14.53
C PHE A 2 7.12 4.20 -13.85
N ILE A 3 6.26 3.63 -13.00
CA ILE A 3 6.48 2.31 -12.41
C ILE A 3 6.42 1.30 -13.56
N TYR A 4 7.52 0.61 -13.82
CA TYR A 4 7.59 -0.47 -14.79
C TYR A 4 7.98 -1.77 -14.08
N ASP A 5 7.43 -2.90 -14.53
CA ASP A 5 7.82 -4.23 -14.07
C ASP A 5 8.71 -4.87 -15.15
N GLN A 6 9.93 -5.26 -14.79
CA GLN A 6 10.90 -5.84 -15.71
C GLN A 6 11.23 -7.26 -15.27
N PHE A 7 11.28 -8.18 -16.23
CA PHE A 7 11.52 -9.59 -15.97
C PHE A 7 12.08 -10.30 -17.21
N LEU A 8 12.94 -11.28 -16.98
CA LEU A 8 13.58 -12.10 -18.01
C LEU A 8 12.91 -13.47 -18.08
N ALA A 9 12.31 -13.81 -19.21
CA ALA A 9 11.84 -15.17 -19.46
C ALA A 9 12.99 -16.03 -20.02
N VAL A 10 13.29 -17.15 -19.37
CA VAL A 10 14.38 -18.06 -19.77
C VAL A 10 13.80 -19.41 -20.15
N ASP A 11 14.00 -19.80 -21.41
CA ASP A 11 13.66 -21.11 -21.98
C ASP A 11 14.95 -21.93 -22.09
N TYR A 12 15.04 -23.01 -21.31
CA TYR A 12 16.16 -23.95 -21.38
C TYR A 12 15.73 -25.15 -22.22
N GLY A 13 16.07 -25.10 -23.51
CA GLY A 13 15.86 -26.21 -24.42
C GLY A 13 17.04 -27.18 -24.45
N THR A 14 16.91 -28.25 -25.24
CA THR A 14 17.96 -29.30 -25.35
C THR A 14 19.28 -28.77 -25.92
N ASN A 15 19.21 -27.95 -26.98
CA ASN A 15 20.38 -27.50 -27.73
C ASN A 15 20.61 -25.99 -27.63
N THR A 16 19.71 -25.26 -26.99
CA THR A 16 19.75 -23.79 -26.88
C THR A 16 19.12 -23.32 -25.58
N ILE A 17 19.73 -22.30 -24.97
CA ILE A 17 19.07 -21.46 -23.97
C ILE A 17 18.63 -20.17 -24.66
N LYS A 18 17.38 -19.78 -24.45
CA LYS A 18 16.82 -18.55 -24.98
C LYS A 18 16.34 -17.65 -23.87
N GLY A 19 16.52 -16.36 -24.05
CA GLY A 19 16.15 -15.34 -23.08
C GLY A 19 15.42 -14.21 -23.76
N VAL A 20 14.31 -13.75 -23.18
CA VAL A 20 13.61 -12.53 -23.61
C VAL A 20 13.37 -11.65 -22.40
N LEU A 21 13.97 -10.46 -22.42
CA LEU A 21 13.80 -9.44 -21.40
C LEU A 21 12.58 -8.59 -21.74
N PHE A 22 11.61 -8.57 -20.84
CA PHE A 22 10.37 -7.82 -20.99
C PHE A 22 10.32 -6.64 -20.03
N GLN A 23 9.63 -5.58 -20.47
CA GLN A 23 9.21 -4.48 -19.63
C GLN A 23 7.69 -4.28 -19.77
N LYS A 24 6.99 -4.27 -18.65
CA LYS A 24 5.55 -4.02 -18.57
C LYS A 24 5.28 -2.62 -18.01
N VAL A 25 4.63 -1.78 -18.82
CA VAL A 25 4.24 -0.41 -18.45
C VAL A 25 2.75 -0.24 -18.71
N LEU A 26 1.98 0.08 -17.66
CA LEU A 26 0.52 0.26 -17.76
C LEU A 26 -0.20 -0.90 -18.48
N GLY A 27 0.25 -2.13 -18.23
CA GLY A 27 -0.31 -3.34 -18.85
C GLY A 27 0.26 -3.69 -20.23
N LYS A 28 0.91 -2.76 -20.94
CA LYS A 28 1.59 -3.02 -22.21
C LYS A 28 2.91 -3.73 -21.96
N LEU A 29 3.10 -4.88 -22.60
CA LEU A 29 4.32 -5.66 -22.58
C LEU A 29 5.21 -5.26 -23.77
N THR A 30 6.45 -4.89 -23.51
CA THR A 30 7.45 -4.52 -24.52
C THR A 30 8.67 -5.43 -24.37
N ILE A 31 9.20 -5.92 -25.49
CA ILE A 31 10.47 -6.66 -25.52
C ILE A 31 11.61 -5.65 -25.55
N LEU A 32 12.52 -5.75 -24.59
CA LEU A 32 13.72 -4.91 -24.53
C LEU A 32 14.92 -5.57 -25.20
N ARG A 33 15.08 -6.89 -25.00
CA ARG A 33 16.22 -7.66 -25.50
C ARG A 33 15.86 -9.13 -25.65
N SER A 34 16.50 -9.81 -26.59
CA SER A 34 16.42 -11.26 -26.74
C SER A 34 17.78 -11.85 -27.11
N GLU A 35 18.11 -13.01 -26.57
CA GLU A 35 19.39 -13.68 -26.80
C GLU A 35 19.21 -15.20 -26.91
N ILE A 36 20.10 -15.85 -27.64
CA ILE A 36 20.17 -17.31 -27.78
C ILE A 36 21.61 -17.75 -27.54
N MET A 37 21.81 -18.78 -26.73
CA MET A 37 23.09 -19.44 -26.54
C MET A 37 22.95 -20.92 -26.89
N ASN A 38 23.76 -21.39 -27.83
CA ASN A 38 23.82 -22.81 -28.17
C ASN A 38 24.45 -23.60 -27.01
N ILE A 39 23.92 -24.80 -26.78
CA ILE A 39 24.41 -25.80 -25.85
C ILE A 39 24.88 -26.98 -26.68
N SER A 40 26.10 -27.44 -26.47
CA SER A 40 26.65 -28.60 -27.17
C SER A 40 25.92 -29.88 -26.75
N HIS A 41 25.90 -30.90 -27.62
CA HIS A 41 25.36 -32.20 -27.25
C HIS A 41 26.08 -32.76 -26.00
N GLY A 42 25.33 -33.17 -24.97
CA GLY A 42 25.85 -33.64 -23.68
C GLY A 42 26.02 -32.58 -22.59
N GLU A 43 26.05 -31.28 -22.93
CA GLU A 43 26.05 -30.19 -21.93
C GLU A 43 24.66 -30.00 -21.26
N GLU A 44 23.62 -30.71 -21.72
CA GLU A 44 22.25 -30.64 -21.17
C GLU A 44 22.17 -31.07 -19.69
N GLU A 45 23.06 -31.97 -19.25
CA GLU A 45 23.18 -32.40 -17.86
C GLU A 45 23.82 -31.32 -16.96
N GLU A 46 24.40 -30.28 -17.56
CA GLU A 46 25.03 -29.15 -16.86
C GLU A 46 24.07 -27.96 -16.69
N TYR A 47 22.76 -28.23 -16.58
CA TYR A 47 21.69 -27.22 -16.41
C TYR A 47 22.10 -26.01 -15.57
N ARG A 48 22.60 -26.27 -14.35
CA ARG A 48 23.03 -25.23 -13.40
C ARG A 48 24.12 -24.32 -13.94
N HIS A 49 25.16 -24.89 -14.55
CA HIS A 49 26.27 -24.11 -15.09
C HIS A 49 25.79 -23.27 -16.28
N ASN A 50 25.05 -23.89 -17.19
CA ASN A 50 24.65 -23.28 -18.45
C ASN A 50 23.63 -22.15 -18.26
N VAL A 51 22.64 -22.30 -17.38
CA VAL A 51 21.65 -21.25 -17.14
C VAL A 51 22.27 -20.02 -16.47
N LEU A 52 23.19 -20.21 -15.51
CA LEU A 52 23.90 -19.11 -14.87
C LEU A 52 24.89 -18.44 -15.83
N ARG A 53 25.61 -19.21 -16.64
CA ARG A 53 26.46 -18.70 -17.73
C ARG A 53 25.65 -17.80 -18.66
N PHE A 54 24.49 -18.28 -19.11
CA PHE A 54 23.61 -17.53 -19.99
C PHE A 54 23.17 -16.20 -19.39
N ILE A 55 22.59 -16.21 -18.19
CA ILE A 55 22.08 -15.00 -17.55
C ILE A 55 23.21 -14.00 -17.29
N ASN A 56 24.35 -14.46 -16.74
CA ASN A 56 25.46 -13.55 -16.41
C ASN A 56 26.13 -12.95 -17.65
N SER A 57 26.22 -13.69 -18.76
CA SER A 57 26.82 -13.19 -19.99
C SER A 57 25.89 -12.26 -20.78
N TYR A 58 24.60 -12.60 -20.86
CA TYR A 58 23.67 -11.94 -21.77
C TYR A 58 22.72 -10.96 -21.09
N PHE A 59 22.42 -11.14 -19.81
CA PHE A 59 21.48 -10.33 -19.04
C PHE A 59 22.08 -9.91 -17.68
N PRO A 60 23.27 -9.29 -17.66
CA PRO A 60 23.94 -8.95 -16.41
C PRO A 60 23.10 -7.96 -15.59
N GLY A 61 22.88 -8.29 -14.31
CA GLY A 61 22.11 -7.47 -13.37
C GLY A 61 20.60 -7.77 -13.36
N GLU A 62 20.09 -8.60 -14.27
CA GLU A 62 18.69 -9.03 -14.22
C GLU A 62 18.48 -10.04 -13.09
N THR A 63 17.60 -9.69 -12.16
CA THR A 63 17.32 -10.47 -10.94
C THR A 63 15.89 -11.00 -10.91
N SER A 64 15.08 -10.70 -11.91
CA SER A 64 13.65 -11.04 -11.95
C SER A 64 13.44 -11.98 -13.11
N ILE A 65 13.19 -13.26 -12.85
CA ILE A 65 13.11 -14.27 -13.91
C ILE A 65 11.79 -15.04 -13.93
N LEU A 66 11.40 -15.46 -15.13
CA LEU A 66 10.34 -16.44 -15.39
C LEU A 66 10.99 -17.70 -15.94
N LEU A 67 10.55 -18.85 -15.43
CA LEU A 67 11.00 -20.17 -15.84
C LEU A 67 9.80 -21.03 -16.23
N ASN A 68 10.07 -22.05 -17.04
CA ASN A 68 9.14 -23.14 -17.27
C ASN A 68 9.63 -24.45 -16.64
N LEU A 69 8.66 -25.29 -16.32
CA LEU A 69 8.80 -26.70 -16.03
C LEU A 69 8.57 -27.49 -17.32
N PRO A 70 9.56 -28.30 -17.75
CA PRO A 70 9.42 -29.21 -18.88
C PRO A 70 8.27 -30.19 -18.67
N LEU A 71 7.43 -30.35 -19.70
CA LEU A 71 6.21 -31.16 -19.61
C LEU A 71 6.50 -32.64 -19.29
N ASP A 72 7.63 -33.17 -19.73
CA ASP A 72 8.10 -34.54 -19.51
C ASP A 72 8.55 -34.83 -18.08
N ARG A 73 8.79 -33.78 -17.29
CA ARG A 73 9.10 -33.88 -15.86
C ARG A 73 7.86 -33.78 -14.97
N LEU A 74 6.68 -33.69 -15.56
CA LEU A 74 5.41 -33.50 -14.84
C LEU A 74 4.48 -34.70 -15.03
N PHE A 75 3.63 -34.93 -14.02
CA PHE A 75 2.48 -35.81 -14.16
C PHE A 75 1.28 -35.00 -14.62
N VAL A 76 0.84 -35.26 -15.84
CA VAL A 76 -0.31 -34.59 -16.46
C VAL A 76 -1.54 -35.50 -16.42
N ARG A 77 -2.68 -34.96 -15.98
CA ARG A 77 -3.96 -35.68 -15.91
C ARG A 77 -5.10 -34.82 -16.41
N GLU A 78 -5.93 -35.40 -17.26
CA GLU A 78 -7.21 -34.83 -17.65
C GLU A 78 -8.27 -35.24 -16.63
N LEU A 79 -9.02 -34.26 -16.13
CA LEU A 79 -10.01 -34.42 -15.07
C LEU A 79 -11.34 -33.85 -15.51
N HIS A 80 -12.41 -34.56 -15.14
CA HIS A 80 -13.79 -34.11 -15.24
C HIS A 80 -14.30 -33.90 -13.81
N ILE A 81 -14.46 -32.64 -13.40
CA ILE A 81 -14.81 -32.27 -12.02
C ILE A 81 -16.27 -31.80 -11.99
N PRO A 82 -17.16 -32.38 -11.17
CA PRO A 82 -18.58 -32.02 -11.09
C PRO A 82 -18.81 -30.73 -10.27
N LEU A 83 -18.06 -29.67 -10.61
CA LEU A 83 -18.09 -28.35 -9.99
C LEU A 83 -18.00 -27.29 -11.08
N THR A 84 -18.58 -26.11 -10.83
CA THR A 84 -18.63 -25.01 -11.81
C THR A 84 -17.99 -23.71 -11.31
N THR A 85 -17.58 -23.66 -10.05
CA THR A 85 -16.93 -22.48 -9.48
C THR A 85 -15.41 -22.65 -9.48
N VAL A 86 -14.68 -21.75 -10.14
CA VAL A 86 -13.20 -21.78 -10.28
C VAL A 86 -12.47 -22.03 -8.96
N LYS A 87 -12.91 -21.39 -7.86
CA LYS A 87 -12.31 -21.56 -6.54
C LYS A 87 -12.45 -23.01 -6.04
N ALA A 88 -13.67 -23.56 -6.06
CA ALA A 88 -13.95 -24.92 -5.60
C ALA A 88 -13.24 -25.96 -6.47
N ILE A 89 -13.21 -25.75 -7.79
CA ILE A 89 -12.47 -26.61 -8.73
C ILE A 89 -10.99 -26.67 -8.35
N ARG A 90 -10.33 -25.51 -8.19
CA ARG A 90 -8.91 -25.45 -7.82
C ARG A 90 -8.58 -26.11 -6.47
N GLU A 91 -9.49 -26.03 -5.50
CA GLU A 91 -9.34 -26.68 -4.20
C GLU A 91 -9.45 -28.21 -4.30
N VAL A 92 -10.21 -28.73 -5.27
CA VAL A 92 -10.46 -30.17 -5.45
C VAL A 92 -9.40 -30.86 -6.32
N ILE A 93 -8.75 -30.15 -7.25
CA ILE A 93 -7.74 -30.73 -8.16
C ILE A 93 -6.71 -31.64 -7.45
N PRO A 94 -6.08 -31.24 -6.32
CA PRO A 94 -5.09 -32.10 -5.66
C PRO A 94 -5.64 -33.46 -5.21
N PHE A 95 -6.90 -33.51 -4.78
CA PHE A 95 -7.56 -34.75 -4.33
C PHE A 95 -7.91 -35.67 -5.51
N GLU A 96 -8.32 -35.10 -6.64
CA GLU A 96 -8.66 -35.85 -7.87
C GLU A 96 -7.45 -36.57 -8.49
N VAL A 97 -6.24 -36.02 -8.28
CA VAL A 97 -5.00 -36.61 -8.80
C VAL A 97 -4.29 -37.53 -7.81
N GLU A 98 -4.64 -37.50 -6.52
CA GLU A 98 -3.97 -38.28 -5.45
C GLU A 98 -3.88 -39.77 -5.79
N SER A 99 -4.98 -40.37 -6.24
CA SER A 99 -5.02 -41.80 -6.63
C SER A 99 -4.29 -42.13 -7.94
N ARG A 100 -3.80 -41.12 -8.66
CA ARG A 100 -3.25 -41.24 -10.02
C ARG A 100 -1.75 -40.91 -10.11
N ILE A 101 -1.13 -40.57 -8.98
CA ILE A 101 0.28 -40.19 -8.86
C ILE A 101 0.98 -41.26 -8.00
N PRO A 102 2.18 -41.74 -8.39
CA PRO A 102 2.91 -42.77 -7.65
C PRO A 102 3.71 -42.21 -6.46
N PHE A 103 3.34 -41.04 -5.94
CA PHE A 103 4.06 -40.32 -4.90
C PHE A 103 3.11 -39.85 -3.80
N PRO A 104 3.59 -39.72 -2.55
CA PRO A 104 2.83 -39.07 -1.50
C PRO A 104 2.53 -37.60 -1.84
N MET A 105 1.33 -37.13 -1.51
CA MET A 105 0.91 -35.76 -1.84
C MET A 105 1.75 -34.68 -1.13
N GLU A 106 2.38 -35.00 -0.01
CA GLU A 106 3.30 -34.09 0.68
C GLU A 106 4.61 -33.81 -0.07
N THR A 107 4.93 -34.59 -1.12
CA THR A 107 6.12 -34.38 -1.97
C THR A 107 5.78 -33.82 -3.35
N VAL A 108 4.53 -33.45 -3.59
CA VAL A 108 4.02 -33.07 -4.89
C VAL A 108 3.25 -31.76 -4.82
N GLU A 109 3.56 -30.86 -5.73
CA GLU A 109 2.76 -29.66 -5.95
C GLU A 109 1.82 -29.86 -7.14
N VAL A 110 0.58 -29.39 -7.01
CA VAL A 110 -0.45 -29.57 -8.04
C VAL A 110 -1.12 -28.25 -8.37
N THR A 111 -1.27 -27.98 -9.67
CA THR A 111 -2.04 -26.86 -10.21
C THR A 111 -2.72 -27.31 -11.50
N GLY A 112 -3.62 -26.50 -12.08
CA GLY A 112 -4.32 -26.92 -13.28
C GLY A 112 -4.90 -25.81 -14.13
N ASN A 113 -5.06 -26.10 -15.42
CA ASN A 113 -5.74 -25.29 -16.41
C ASN A 113 -7.21 -25.71 -16.48
N ILE A 114 -8.14 -24.80 -16.15
CA ILE A 114 -9.58 -25.03 -16.34
C ILE A 114 -9.95 -24.54 -17.74
N TRP A 115 -10.13 -25.47 -18.67
CA TRP A 115 -10.34 -25.14 -20.08
C TRP A 115 -11.81 -25.05 -20.47
N ARG A 116 -12.71 -25.77 -19.77
CA ARG A 116 -14.17 -25.66 -19.95
C ARG A 116 -14.90 -25.69 -18.61
N ILE A 117 -15.96 -24.89 -18.51
CA ILE A 117 -16.92 -24.91 -17.40
C ILE A 117 -18.32 -24.94 -18.02
N ASP A 118 -19.03 -26.05 -17.83
CA ASP A 118 -20.41 -26.25 -18.26
C ASP A 118 -21.38 -26.02 -17.08
N GLN A 119 -22.65 -26.42 -17.24
CA GLN A 119 -23.68 -26.24 -16.20
C GLN A 119 -23.48 -27.12 -14.96
N GLU A 120 -22.92 -28.33 -15.14
CA GLU A 120 -22.80 -29.33 -14.06
C GLU A 120 -21.36 -29.79 -13.81
N LYS A 121 -20.45 -29.56 -14.75
CA LYS A 121 -19.07 -30.06 -14.70
C LYS A 121 -18.09 -29.07 -15.30
N SER A 122 -16.81 -29.27 -14.98
CA SER A 122 -15.68 -28.58 -15.57
C SER A 122 -14.62 -29.57 -16.02
N ASP A 123 -13.92 -29.21 -17.08
CA ASP A 123 -12.81 -29.99 -17.61
C ASP A 123 -11.49 -29.28 -17.34
N VAL A 124 -10.53 -30.05 -16.83
CA VAL A 124 -9.29 -29.53 -16.28
C VAL A 124 -8.12 -30.38 -16.73
N ILE A 125 -7.02 -29.72 -17.09
CA ILE A 125 -5.70 -30.36 -17.17
C ILE A 125 -4.95 -30.05 -15.89
N ALA A 126 -4.69 -31.08 -15.09
CA ALA A 126 -3.90 -31.00 -13.88
C ALA A 126 -2.43 -31.31 -14.18
N TYR A 127 -1.54 -30.49 -13.61
CA TYR A 127 -0.10 -30.63 -13.69
C TYR A 127 0.44 -30.84 -12.28
N SER A 128 1.19 -31.93 -12.10
CA SER A 128 1.76 -32.29 -10.81
C SER A 128 3.27 -32.38 -10.92
N ALA A 129 3.97 -31.59 -10.10
CA ALA A 129 5.43 -31.52 -10.05
C ALA A 129 5.93 -32.11 -8.74
N HIS A 130 6.81 -33.11 -8.81
CA HIS A 130 7.49 -33.60 -7.62
C HIS A 130 8.48 -32.54 -7.11
N HIS A 131 8.65 -32.44 -5.79
CA HIS A 131 9.57 -31.46 -5.19
C HIS A 131 10.99 -31.55 -5.76
N SER A 132 11.49 -32.74 -6.11
CA SER A 132 12.81 -32.90 -6.72
C SER A 132 12.96 -32.16 -8.05
N GLU A 133 11.91 -32.08 -8.87
CA GLU A 133 11.95 -31.37 -10.15
C GLU A 133 11.94 -29.86 -9.93
N LEU A 134 11.14 -29.38 -8.98
CA LEU A 134 11.11 -27.98 -8.57
C LEU A 134 12.46 -27.56 -7.98
N ASP A 135 13.05 -28.40 -7.13
CA ASP A 135 14.37 -28.19 -6.53
C ASP A 135 15.46 -28.18 -7.61
N PHE A 136 15.44 -29.13 -8.56
CA PHE A 136 16.40 -29.17 -9.66
C PHE A 136 16.39 -27.88 -10.50
N ILE A 137 15.20 -27.41 -10.87
CA ILE A 137 15.04 -26.21 -11.74
C ILE A 137 15.40 -24.93 -10.99
N THR A 138 15.13 -24.86 -9.69
CA THR A 138 15.38 -23.65 -8.88
C THR A 138 16.76 -23.62 -8.22
N ALA A 139 17.42 -24.77 -8.06
CA ALA A 139 18.72 -24.92 -7.42
C ALA A 139 19.80 -23.94 -7.92
N PRO A 140 19.91 -23.61 -9.22
CA PRO A 140 20.95 -22.68 -9.69
C PRO A 140 20.87 -21.29 -9.05
N PHE A 141 19.70 -20.90 -8.56
CA PHE A 141 19.42 -19.53 -8.15
C PHE A 141 19.33 -19.34 -6.63
N LEU A 142 19.36 -20.43 -5.86
CA LEU A 142 19.18 -20.41 -4.40
C LEU A 142 20.21 -19.52 -3.67
N ASP A 143 21.45 -19.49 -4.16
CA ASP A 143 22.56 -18.69 -3.58
C ASP A 143 22.77 -17.36 -4.32
N SER A 144 21.78 -16.90 -5.07
CA SER A 144 21.87 -15.68 -5.90
C SER A 144 20.83 -14.63 -5.50
N ASN A 145 20.96 -13.41 -6.02
CA ASN A 145 19.95 -12.35 -5.85
C ASN A 145 18.75 -12.51 -6.81
N ILE A 146 18.65 -13.62 -7.55
CA ILE A 146 17.61 -13.86 -8.54
C ILE A 146 16.33 -14.35 -7.87
N VAL A 147 15.23 -13.64 -8.14
CA VAL A 147 13.88 -13.93 -7.68
C VAL A 147 13.05 -14.52 -8.82
N PHE A 148 12.36 -15.61 -8.53
CA PHE A 148 11.39 -16.19 -9.45
C PHE A 148 10.08 -15.39 -9.38
N ARG A 149 9.58 -14.95 -10.53
CA ARG A 149 8.30 -14.23 -10.65
C ARG A 149 7.20 -15.10 -11.24
N GLY A 150 7.56 -16.23 -11.83
CA GLY A 150 6.65 -17.23 -12.37
C GLY A 150 7.41 -18.52 -12.64
N LEU A 151 6.74 -19.65 -12.36
CA LEU A 151 7.21 -20.98 -12.66
C LEU A 151 6.08 -21.72 -13.37
N PHE A 152 6.08 -21.66 -14.70
CA PHE A 152 4.97 -22.12 -15.52
C PHE A 152 5.25 -23.51 -16.11
N VAL A 153 4.35 -24.00 -16.94
CA VAL A 153 4.53 -25.26 -17.69
C VAL A 153 4.70 -24.91 -19.16
N ASP A 154 5.63 -25.54 -19.88
CA ASP A 154 5.87 -25.25 -21.30
C ASP A 154 4.60 -25.27 -22.15
N SER A 155 3.74 -26.28 -21.95
CA SER A 155 2.47 -26.39 -22.68
C SER A 155 1.54 -25.20 -22.46
N VAL A 156 1.49 -24.66 -21.24
CA VAL A 156 0.67 -23.49 -20.89
C VAL A 156 1.32 -22.20 -21.40
N SER A 157 2.64 -22.09 -21.33
CA SER A 157 3.37 -20.96 -21.91
C SER A 157 3.12 -20.89 -23.41
N LEU A 158 3.25 -22.00 -24.14
CA LEU A 158 2.91 -22.09 -25.56
C LEU A 158 1.45 -21.71 -25.83
N SER A 159 0.48 -22.21 -25.06
CA SER A 159 -0.94 -21.87 -25.27
C SER A 159 -1.25 -20.39 -25.03
N SER A 160 -0.44 -19.72 -24.21
CA SER A 160 -0.61 -18.30 -23.90
C SER A 160 -0.31 -17.40 -25.10
N VAL A 161 0.49 -17.87 -26.07
CA VAL A 161 0.64 -17.23 -27.38
C VAL A 161 -0.71 -17.19 -28.10
N ILE A 162 -1.40 -18.33 -28.20
CA ILE A 162 -2.70 -18.43 -28.86
C ILE A 162 -3.73 -17.59 -28.13
N THR A 163 -3.79 -17.68 -26.79
CA THR A 163 -4.71 -16.89 -25.97
C THR A 163 -4.52 -15.38 -26.19
N GLN A 164 -3.28 -14.90 -26.25
CA GLN A 164 -2.97 -13.48 -26.41
C GLN A 164 -3.36 -12.92 -27.80
N HIS A 165 -3.33 -13.79 -28.82
CA HIS A 165 -3.60 -13.47 -30.22
C HIS A 165 -4.96 -13.97 -30.73
N SER A 166 -5.76 -14.57 -29.84
CA SER A 166 -7.13 -15.00 -30.13
C SER A 166 -8.02 -13.81 -30.48
N ASN A 167 -8.88 -14.00 -31.48
CA ASN A 167 -9.74 -12.97 -32.08
C ASN A 167 -8.98 -11.78 -32.69
N LYS A 168 -7.68 -11.95 -32.99
CA LYS A 168 -6.82 -10.98 -33.69
C LYS A 168 -6.20 -11.63 -34.91
N GLU A 169 -4.96 -12.11 -34.80
CA GLU A 169 -4.28 -12.86 -35.86
C GLU A 169 -4.78 -14.31 -35.94
N ILE A 170 -5.29 -14.84 -34.81
CA ILE A 170 -5.83 -16.20 -34.74
C ILE A 170 -7.35 -16.13 -34.60
N GLN A 171 -8.05 -16.65 -35.61
CA GLN A 171 -9.51 -16.62 -35.68
C GLN A 171 -10.16 -17.93 -35.24
N SER A 172 -9.47 -19.06 -35.42
CA SER A 172 -9.97 -20.38 -35.03
C SER A 172 -10.05 -20.51 -33.52
N LYS A 173 -11.16 -21.10 -33.03
CA LYS A 173 -11.34 -21.35 -31.60
C LYS A 173 -10.59 -22.60 -31.16
N ASN A 174 -10.62 -23.64 -32.00
CA ASN A 174 -9.92 -24.88 -31.75
C ASN A 174 -8.67 -24.95 -32.62
N CYS A 175 -7.51 -25.05 -31.98
CA CYS A 175 -6.22 -25.07 -32.66
C CYS A 175 -5.38 -26.22 -32.11
N THR A 176 -4.50 -26.80 -32.92
CA THR A 176 -3.43 -27.65 -32.41
C THR A 176 -2.11 -26.91 -32.51
N GLN A 177 -1.32 -26.91 -31.44
CA GLN A 177 0.06 -26.40 -31.45
C GLN A 177 1.03 -27.57 -31.42
N VAL A 178 2.05 -27.51 -32.26
CA VAL A 178 3.12 -28.51 -32.30
C VAL A 178 4.45 -27.77 -32.23
N ASP A 179 5.05 -27.77 -31.04
CA ASP A 179 6.38 -27.21 -30.81
C ASP A 179 7.42 -28.32 -30.94
N ILE A 180 8.17 -28.31 -32.04
CA ILE A 180 9.20 -29.32 -32.35
C ILE A 180 10.55 -28.80 -31.87
N GLY A 181 10.95 -29.20 -30.66
CA GLY A 181 12.23 -28.88 -30.06
C GLY A 181 13.40 -29.72 -30.58
N GLY A 182 14.49 -29.76 -29.82
CA GLY A 182 15.68 -30.58 -30.12
C GLY A 182 15.39 -32.07 -29.95
N ARG A 183 15.12 -32.53 -28.73
CA ARG A 183 14.80 -33.95 -28.46
C ARG A 183 13.33 -34.25 -28.21
N VAL A 184 12.52 -33.20 -28.14
CA VAL A 184 11.17 -33.23 -27.60
C VAL A 184 10.22 -32.48 -28.52
N THR A 185 9.02 -33.00 -28.71
CA THR A 185 7.91 -32.26 -29.30
C THR A 185 6.78 -32.13 -28.28
N ILE A 186 6.29 -30.91 -28.09
CA ILE A 186 5.11 -30.63 -27.28
C ILE A 186 3.92 -30.46 -28.22
N LEU A 187 2.89 -31.28 -28.02
CA LEU A 187 1.63 -31.19 -28.72
C LEU A 187 0.57 -30.66 -27.76
N ASN A 188 -0.13 -29.59 -28.16
CA ASN A 188 -1.31 -29.11 -27.48
C ASN A 188 -2.51 -29.14 -28.42
N ILE A 189 -3.68 -29.55 -27.94
CA ILE A 189 -4.96 -29.22 -28.57
C ILE A 189 -5.63 -28.20 -27.67
N LEU A 190 -5.99 -27.07 -28.26
CA LEU A 190 -6.54 -25.92 -27.57
C LEU A 190 -8.00 -25.73 -27.93
N SER A 191 -8.78 -25.27 -26.96
CA SER A 191 -10.13 -24.77 -27.12
C SER A 191 -10.19 -23.38 -26.50
N ASP A 192 -10.54 -22.36 -27.29
CA ASP A 192 -10.62 -20.95 -26.86
C ASP A 192 -9.32 -20.47 -26.19
N GLY A 193 -8.17 -20.83 -26.80
CA GLY A 193 -6.82 -20.50 -26.31
C GLY A 193 -6.33 -21.32 -25.11
N LYS A 194 -7.18 -22.14 -24.48
CA LYS A 194 -6.83 -22.95 -23.31
C LYS A 194 -6.49 -24.38 -23.68
N VAL A 195 -5.59 -25.01 -22.91
CA VAL A 195 -5.13 -26.38 -23.15
C VAL A 195 -6.22 -27.38 -22.80
N ALA A 196 -6.81 -28.00 -23.83
CA ALA A 196 -7.82 -29.05 -23.70
C ALA A 196 -7.21 -30.46 -23.71
N HIS A 197 -6.08 -30.62 -24.40
CA HIS A 197 -5.25 -31.83 -24.39
C HIS A 197 -3.80 -31.42 -24.53
N THR A 198 -2.89 -32.14 -23.88
CA THR A 198 -1.44 -31.92 -24.06
C THR A 198 -0.67 -33.22 -23.94
N ARG A 199 0.35 -33.36 -24.78
CA ARG A 199 1.20 -34.53 -24.78
C ARG A 199 2.64 -34.16 -25.09
N TYR A 200 3.53 -34.86 -24.42
CA TYR A 200 4.94 -34.89 -24.72
C TYR A 200 5.25 -36.08 -25.65
N ILE A 201 6.01 -35.82 -26.71
CA ILE A 201 6.52 -36.84 -27.65
C ILE A 201 8.06 -36.80 -27.57
N SER A 202 8.68 -37.93 -27.23
CA SER A 202 10.16 -38.12 -27.15
C SER A 202 10.83 -38.16 -28.53
N MET A 203 10.57 -37.14 -29.34
CA MET A 203 11.10 -37.02 -30.69
C MET A 203 11.16 -35.53 -31.06
N GLY A 204 12.29 -35.08 -31.59
CA GLY A 204 12.48 -33.71 -32.05
C GLY A 204 13.53 -33.63 -33.16
N GLY A 205 13.97 -32.41 -33.50
CA GLY A 205 14.92 -32.18 -34.58
C GLY A 205 16.25 -32.92 -34.44
N ASP A 206 16.76 -33.12 -33.22
CA ASP A 206 18.00 -33.84 -32.94
C ASP A 206 17.82 -35.36 -33.16
N THR A 207 16.61 -35.90 -32.97
CA THR A 207 16.30 -37.29 -33.30
C THR A 207 16.48 -37.56 -34.79
N LEU A 208 16.07 -36.60 -35.64
CA LEU A 208 16.31 -36.68 -37.08
C LEU A 208 17.81 -36.54 -37.40
N THR A 209 18.51 -35.63 -36.72
CA THR A 209 19.97 -35.47 -36.90
C THR A 209 20.76 -36.72 -36.53
N ASP A 210 20.43 -37.36 -35.41
CA ASP A 210 21.01 -38.63 -34.97
C ASP A 210 20.76 -39.73 -36.01
N GLN A 211 19.56 -39.79 -36.59
CA GLN A 211 19.21 -40.75 -37.63
C GLN A 211 20.03 -40.53 -38.92
N ILE A 212 20.12 -39.28 -39.41
CA ILE A 212 20.93 -38.91 -40.58
C ILE A 212 22.42 -39.23 -40.31
N SER A 213 22.92 -38.85 -39.13
CA SER A 213 24.29 -39.13 -38.68
C SER A 213 24.61 -40.63 -38.75
N SER A 214 23.70 -41.48 -38.25
CA SER A 214 23.86 -42.94 -38.24
C SER A 214 23.77 -43.55 -39.65
N ASP A 215 22.77 -43.15 -40.44
CA ASP A 215 22.52 -43.69 -41.78
C ASP A 215 23.63 -43.35 -42.77
N LEU A 216 24.21 -42.15 -42.65
CA LEU A 216 25.29 -41.65 -43.50
C LEU A 216 26.68 -41.87 -42.89
N LYS A 217 26.77 -42.27 -41.62
CA LYS A 217 28.02 -42.44 -40.85
C LYS A 217 28.89 -41.18 -40.84
N ILE A 218 28.27 -40.05 -40.53
CA ILE A 218 28.91 -38.72 -40.48
C ILE A 218 28.76 -38.11 -39.07
N PRO A 219 29.60 -37.13 -38.68
CA PRO A 219 29.43 -36.44 -37.41
C PRO A 219 28.08 -35.70 -37.30
N PHE A 220 27.58 -35.54 -36.06
CA PHE A 220 26.30 -34.90 -35.77
C PHE A 220 26.21 -33.50 -36.38
N GLU A 221 27.26 -32.70 -36.28
CA GLU A 221 27.30 -31.32 -36.81
C GLU A 221 27.14 -31.31 -38.34
N LYS A 222 27.71 -32.30 -39.02
CA LYS A 222 27.55 -32.46 -40.46
C LYS A 222 26.13 -32.91 -40.81
N ALA A 223 25.56 -33.83 -40.03
CA ALA A 223 24.18 -34.27 -40.20
C ALA A 223 23.17 -33.13 -39.97
N GLU A 224 23.41 -32.25 -38.98
CA GLU A 224 22.58 -31.08 -38.69
C GLU A 224 22.59 -30.11 -39.88
N ALA A 225 23.77 -29.82 -40.41
CA ALA A 225 23.92 -28.94 -41.56
C ALA A 225 23.19 -29.50 -42.80
N ILE A 226 23.23 -30.82 -43.01
CA ILE A 226 22.45 -31.49 -44.06
C ILE A 226 20.95 -31.33 -43.79
N LYS A 227 20.47 -31.69 -42.59
CA LYS A 227 19.06 -31.59 -42.21
C LYS A 227 18.46 -30.20 -42.47
N LEU A 228 19.18 -29.15 -42.07
CA LEU A 228 18.72 -27.76 -42.24
C LEU A 228 18.75 -27.29 -43.70
N SER A 229 19.52 -27.96 -44.56
CA SER A 229 19.67 -27.62 -45.98
C SER A 229 18.78 -28.48 -46.88
N LEU A 230 18.28 -29.63 -46.40
CA LEU A 230 17.32 -30.47 -47.11
C LEU A 230 15.99 -29.72 -47.27
N GLN A 231 15.50 -29.67 -48.51
CA GLN A 231 14.18 -29.13 -48.85
C GLN A 231 13.21 -30.31 -49.01
N PHE A 232 12.05 -30.24 -48.34
CA PHE A 232 11.01 -31.27 -48.45
C PHE A 232 10.18 -31.13 -49.73
N GLU A 233 10.25 -29.98 -50.42
CA GLU A 233 10.01 -29.99 -51.86
C GLU A 233 11.22 -30.67 -52.49
N PRO A 234 11.02 -31.82 -53.16
CA PRO A 234 12.12 -32.44 -53.85
C PRO A 234 12.62 -31.39 -54.83
N PHE A 235 13.94 -31.35 -54.99
CA PHE A 235 14.53 -31.14 -56.30
C PHE A 235 13.48 -31.35 -57.39
N SER A 236 13.21 -30.33 -58.19
CA SER A 236 12.54 -30.53 -59.47
C SER A 236 13.14 -31.78 -60.12
N GLU A 237 12.42 -32.46 -61.00
CA GLU A 237 12.97 -33.63 -61.73
C GLU A 237 14.29 -33.34 -62.51
N GLU A 238 14.87 -32.14 -62.36
CA GLU A 238 16.17 -31.71 -62.81
C GLU A 238 17.29 -32.25 -61.87
N ASP A 239 18.09 -33.17 -62.41
CA ASP A 239 19.33 -33.71 -61.80
C ASP A 239 20.33 -32.62 -61.34
N ASP A 240 20.20 -31.37 -61.81
CA ASP A 240 21.19 -30.30 -61.59
C ASP A 240 21.23 -29.80 -60.13
N ASP A 241 20.09 -29.66 -59.45
CA ASP A 241 20.05 -29.17 -58.06
C ASP A 241 20.55 -30.23 -57.06
N LEU A 242 20.25 -31.51 -57.32
CA LEU A 242 20.79 -32.66 -56.57
C LEU A 242 22.32 -32.70 -56.65
N ASN A 243 22.86 -32.48 -57.86
CA ASN A 243 24.29 -32.45 -58.10
C ASN A 243 24.98 -31.28 -57.38
N LEU A 244 24.34 -30.11 -57.31
CA LEU A 244 24.88 -28.96 -56.58
C LEU A 244 24.94 -29.22 -55.07
N PHE A 245 23.88 -29.77 -54.49
CA PHE A 245 23.82 -30.15 -53.07
C PHE A 245 24.84 -31.24 -52.72
N ALA A 246 24.95 -32.27 -53.57
CA ALA A 246 25.94 -33.34 -53.43
C ALA A 246 27.37 -32.79 -53.40
N LYS A 247 27.67 -31.82 -54.26
CA LYS A 247 28.97 -31.16 -54.34
C LYS A 247 29.27 -30.30 -53.11
N GLU A 248 28.28 -29.55 -52.61
CA GLU A 248 28.41 -28.69 -51.44
C GLU A 248 28.76 -29.50 -50.17
N PHE A 249 27.98 -30.55 -49.90
CA PHE A 249 28.15 -31.38 -48.69
C PHE A 249 29.16 -32.53 -48.86
N LYS A 250 29.73 -32.68 -50.06
CA LYS A 250 30.63 -33.78 -50.46
C LYS A 250 29.97 -35.14 -50.18
N LEU A 251 28.73 -35.29 -50.61
CA LEU A 251 27.90 -36.51 -50.45
C LEU A 251 27.68 -37.18 -51.80
N LYS A 252 27.37 -38.47 -51.77
CA LYS A 252 26.86 -39.18 -52.95
C LYS A 252 25.35 -38.95 -53.04
N GLU A 253 24.78 -38.99 -54.25
CA GLU A 253 23.32 -38.93 -54.45
C GLU A 253 22.56 -39.96 -53.61
N ALA A 254 23.12 -41.17 -53.45
CA ALA A 254 22.54 -42.21 -52.61
C ALA A 254 22.43 -41.80 -51.14
N ASP A 255 23.38 -41.01 -50.63
CA ASP A 255 23.38 -40.55 -49.25
C ASP A 255 22.39 -39.39 -49.05
N ILE A 256 22.20 -38.54 -50.06
CA ILE A 256 21.14 -37.51 -50.07
C ILE A 256 19.77 -38.18 -50.03
N LYS A 257 19.54 -39.18 -50.91
CA LYS A 257 18.29 -39.93 -50.95
C LYS A 257 17.98 -40.60 -49.61
N LYS A 258 18.99 -41.15 -48.92
CA LYS A 258 18.84 -41.68 -47.56
C LYS A 258 18.44 -40.60 -46.56
N ALA A 259 19.13 -39.45 -46.55
CA ALA A 259 18.81 -38.37 -45.63
C ALA A 259 17.38 -37.85 -45.82
N PHE A 260 16.91 -37.77 -47.07
CA PHE A 260 15.52 -37.45 -47.40
C PHE A 260 14.56 -38.51 -46.86
N GLN A 261 14.80 -39.80 -47.11
CA GLN A 261 13.98 -40.90 -46.58
C GLN A 261 13.93 -40.90 -45.04
N SER A 262 15.03 -40.56 -44.37
CA SER A 262 15.06 -40.46 -42.90
C SER A 262 14.22 -39.27 -42.40
N THR A 263 14.20 -38.17 -43.16
CA THR A 263 13.36 -36.99 -42.90
C THR A 263 11.88 -37.32 -43.08
N GLU A 264 11.51 -37.95 -44.19
CA GLU A 264 10.13 -38.37 -44.47
C GLU A 264 9.60 -39.29 -43.37
N LYS A 265 10.34 -40.36 -43.03
CA LYS A 265 9.96 -41.28 -41.95
C LYS A 265 9.81 -40.59 -40.59
N PHE A 266 10.64 -39.60 -40.30
CA PHE A 266 10.54 -38.81 -39.07
C PHE A 266 9.24 -38.00 -39.04
N LEU A 267 8.93 -37.31 -40.14
CA LEU A 267 7.71 -36.51 -40.25
C LEU A 267 6.44 -37.37 -40.28
N GLU A 268 6.45 -38.54 -40.93
CA GLU A 268 5.34 -39.50 -40.90
C GLU A 268 5.04 -39.98 -39.48
N LYS A 269 6.08 -40.26 -38.67
CA LYS A 269 5.92 -40.63 -37.27
C LYS A 269 5.31 -39.49 -36.46
N LEU A 270 5.80 -38.26 -36.64
CA LEU A 270 5.20 -37.09 -35.98
C LEU A 270 3.74 -36.87 -36.40
N SER A 271 3.45 -36.95 -37.70
CA SER A 271 2.09 -36.81 -38.24
C SER A 271 1.15 -37.86 -37.63
N SER A 272 1.61 -39.10 -37.51
CA SER A 272 0.86 -40.18 -36.85
C SER A 272 0.55 -39.87 -35.38
N GLU A 273 1.50 -39.32 -34.63
CA GLU A 273 1.27 -38.92 -33.23
C GLU A 273 0.31 -37.72 -33.11
N ILE A 274 0.39 -36.76 -34.05
CA ILE A 274 -0.53 -35.62 -34.10
C ILE A 274 -1.95 -36.10 -34.42
N GLN A 275 -2.12 -36.89 -35.47
CA GLN A 275 -3.41 -37.46 -35.86
C GLN A 275 -4.02 -38.31 -34.74
N ARG A 276 -3.23 -39.16 -34.07
CA ARG A 276 -3.71 -39.95 -32.92
C ARG A 276 -4.29 -39.06 -31.82
N SER A 277 -3.62 -37.95 -31.51
CA SER A 277 -4.06 -37.00 -30.48
C SER A 277 -5.33 -36.24 -30.90
N ILE A 278 -5.44 -35.88 -32.19
CA ILE A 278 -6.63 -35.22 -32.74
C ILE A 278 -7.84 -36.18 -32.72
N VAL A 279 -7.63 -37.44 -33.10
CA VAL A 279 -8.71 -38.45 -33.17
C VAL A 279 -9.25 -38.80 -31.79
N SER A 280 -8.43 -38.71 -30.72
CA SER A 280 -8.90 -38.92 -29.35
C SER A 280 -9.82 -37.80 -28.81
N MET A 281 -9.91 -36.66 -29.49
CA MET A 281 -10.80 -35.56 -29.10
C MET A 281 -12.24 -35.79 -29.58
N ASN A 282 -13.20 -35.22 -28.85
CA ASN A 282 -14.58 -35.14 -29.32
C ASN A 282 -14.65 -34.32 -30.62
N GLU A 283 -15.61 -34.63 -31.50
CA GLU A 283 -15.72 -33.97 -32.81
C GLU A 283 -15.78 -32.44 -32.72
N THR A 284 -16.49 -31.89 -31.74
CA THR A 284 -16.63 -30.44 -31.51
C THR A 284 -15.38 -29.78 -30.95
N GLU A 285 -14.41 -30.56 -30.50
CA GLU A 285 -13.15 -30.09 -29.89
C GLU A 285 -11.96 -30.31 -30.83
N ARG A 286 -12.19 -30.90 -32.00
CA ARG A 286 -11.13 -31.10 -33.00
C ARG A 286 -10.62 -29.75 -33.50
N PRO A 287 -9.30 -29.62 -33.71
CA PRO A 287 -8.69 -28.39 -34.18
C PRO A 287 -9.06 -28.12 -35.64
N GLU A 288 -9.17 -26.84 -35.98
CA GLU A 288 -9.44 -26.35 -37.33
C GLU A 288 -8.14 -26.00 -38.07
N VAL A 289 -7.06 -25.76 -37.31
CA VAL A 289 -5.78 -25.25 -37.79
C VAL A 289 -4.64 -25.80 -36.94
N LEU A 290 -3.47 -25.95 -37.55
CA LEU A 290 -2.25 -26.39 -36.89
C LEU A 290 -1.22 -25.25 -36.85
N TYR A 291 -0.65 -24.98 -35.68
CA TYR A 291 0.44 -24.01 -35.52
C TYR A 291 1.75 -24.71 -35.17
N LEU A 292 2.82 -24.39 -35.91
CA LEU A 292 4.16 -24.94 -35.73
C LEU A 292 5.08 -23.95 -35.03
N SER A 293 5.86 -24.44 -34.06
CA SER A 293 6.99 -23.72 -33.48
C SER A 293 8.14 -24.67 -33.14
N GLY A 294 9.20 -24.15 -32.54
CA GLY A 294 10.39 -24.89 -32.16
C GLY A 294 11.43 -24.93 -33.27
N GLY A 295 12.68 -25.19 -32.91
CA GLY A 295 13.80 -25.21 -33.87
C GLY A 295 13.67 -26.32 -34.92
N GLY A 296 13.11 -27.47 -34.55
CA GLY A 296 12.84 -28.59 -35.44
C GLY A 296 11.72 -28.33 -36.44
N SER A 297 10.88 -27.31 -36.22
CA SER A 297 9.91 -26.88 -37.24
C SER A 297 10.60 -26.21 -38.42
N LYS A 298 11.87 -25.78 -38.36
CA LYS A 298 12.53 -25.04 -39.46
C LYS A 298 12.88 -25.88 -40.69
N ILE A 299 12.51 -27.16 -40.71
CA ILE A 299 12.60 -28.00 -41.90
C ILE A 299 11.75 -27.36 -43.01
N ARG A 300 12.37 -27.11 -44.17
CA ARG A 300 11.69 -26.46 -45.31
C ARG A 300 10.61 -27.39 -45.87
N GLY A 301 9.42 -26.86 -46.14
CA GLY A 301 8.27 -27.63 -46.67
C GLY A 301 7.46 -28.39 -45.61
N ILE A 302 7.81 -28.26 -44.33
CA ILE A 302 7.09 -28.96 -43.24
C ILE A 302 5.61 -28.52 -43.12
N GLU A 303 5.28 -27.26 -43.44
CA GLU A 303 3.90 -26.76 -43.41
C GLU A 303 3.05 -27.46 -44.47
N SER A 304 3.56 -27.57 -45.70
CA SER A 304 2.90 -28.31 -46.79
C SER A 304 2.73 -29.79 -46.41
N PHE A 305 3.78 -30.44 -45.89
CA PHE A 305 3.70 -31.84 -45.46
C PHE A 305 2.62 -32.08 -44.41
N PHE A 306 2.57 -31.26 -43.36
CA PHE A 306 1.54 -31.42 -42.33
C PHE A 306 0.15 -31.04 -42.84
N THR A 307 0.05 -30.06 -43.74
CA THR A 307 -1.21 -29.71 -44.39
C THR A 307 -1.78 -30.89 -45.17
N ASP A 308 -0.95 -31.53 -45.99
CA ASP A 308 -1.37 -32.66 -46.83
C ASP A 308 -1.63 -33.92 -45.99
N SER A 309 -0.74 -34.23 -45.03
CA SER A 309 -0.84 -35.47 -44.25
C SER A 309 -1.96 -35.42 -43.19
N ILE A 310 -2.21 -34.27 -42.57
CA ILE A 310 -3.19 -34.13 -41.48
C ILE A 310 -4.54 -33.63 -42.01
N GLY A 311 -4.56 -32.91 -43.13
CA GLY A 311 -5.77 -32.29 -43.67
C GLY A 311 -6.19 -31.01 -42.94
N LEU A 312 -5.27 -30.39 -42.18
CA LEU A 312 -5.46 -29.10 -41.52
C LEU A 312 -4.42 -28.11 -42.04
N ILE A 313 -4.83 -26.88 -42.31
CA ILE A 313 -3.87 -25.85 -42.72
C ILE A 313 -2.83 -25.66 -41.60
N ALA A 314 -1.56 -25.84 -41.93
CA ALA A 314 -0.45 -25.62 -41.02
C ALA A 314 0.13 -24.20 -41.21
N HIS A 315 0.37 -23.51 -40.11
CA HIS A 315 0.96 -22.18 -40.09
C HIS A 315 2.10 -22.08 -39.09
N ARG A 316 3.11 -21.28 -39.41
CA ARG A 316 4.05 -20.73 -38.44
C ARG A 316 3.50 -19.49 -37.75
N TYR A 317 4.26 -19.00 -36.77
CA TYR A 317 3.93 -17.79 -36.03
C TYR A 317 4.53 -16.53 -36.66
N ASP A 318 4.28 -16.30 -37.95
CA ASP A 318 4.87 -15.18 -38.70
C ASP A 318 4.50 -13.80 -38.15
N PHE A 319 3.37 -13.72 -37.44
CA PHE A 319 2.89 -12.49 -36.79
C PHE A 319 3.61 -12.18 -35.46
N LEU A 320 4.37 -13.13 -34.90
CA LEU A 320 5.10 -12.91 -33.66
C LEU A 320 6.45 -12.22 -33.91
N PRO A 321 6.92 -11.39 -32.96
CA PRO A 321 8.26 -10.81 -33.02
C PRO A 321 9.35 -11.89 -32.85
N LEU A 322 10.60 -11.51 -33.14
CA LEU A 322 11.81 -12.32 -32.89
C LEU A 322 11.88 -13.67 -33.66
N ASN A 323 11.22 -13.80 -34.80
CA ASN A 323 11.00 -15.09 -35.47
C ASN A 323 10.27 -16.05 -34.52
N GLY A 324 8.95 -15.83 -34.39
CA GLY A 324 8.04 -16.48 -33.45
C GLY A 324 8.30 -17.94 -33.16
N ASP A 325 8.62 -18.72 -34.20
CA ASP A 325 8.93 -20.14 -34.12
C ASP A 325 10.01 -20.47 -33.09
N SER A 326 11.05 -19.64 -32.94
CA SER A 326 12.17 -19.94 -32.05
C SER A 326 11.91 -19.52 -30.60
N PHE A 327 11.13 -18.46 -30.39
CA PHE A 327 10.91 -17.84 -29.09
C PHE A 327 9.48 -18.02 -28.56
N ALA A 328 8.64 -18.85 -29.20
CA ALA A 328 7.24 -19.05 -28.82
C ALA A 328 7.07 -19.31 -27.32
N THR A 329 7.91 -20.17 -26.75
CA THR A 329 7.91 -20.47 -25.30
C THR A 329 8.25 -19.25 -24.44
N CYS A 330 9.29 -18.47 -24.78
CA CYS A 330 9.65 -17.24 -24.05
C CYS A 330 8.57 -16.15 -24.16
N LEU A 331 8.02 -15.94 -25.36
CA LEU A 331 6.93 -15.00 -25.61
C LEU A 331 5.69 -15.42 -24.81
N GLY A 332 5.37 -16.71 -24.87
CA GLY A 332 4.33 -17.37 -24.11
C GLY A 332 4.45 -17.14 -22.60
N MET A 333 5.63 -17.34 -22.01
CA MET A 333 5.91 -17.02 -20.60
C MET A 333 5.61 -15.56 -20.28
N GLY A 334 6.05 -14.63 -21.13
CA GLY A 334 5.80 -13.20 -20.94
C GLY A 334 4.31 -12.84 -20.98
N TYR A 335 3.55 -13.42 -21.91
CA TYR A 335 2.10 -13.25 -22.00
C TYR A 335 1.37 -13.87 -20.81
N HIS A 336 1.75 -15.10 -20.43
CA HIS A 336 1.15 -15.82 -19.31
C HIS A 336 1.38 -15.08 -17.97
N PHE A 337 2.56 -14.52 -17.75
CA PHE A 337 2.84 -13.65 -16.61
C PHE A 337 1.92 -12.41 -16.59
N GLY A 338 1.43 -11.98 -17.75
CA GLY A 338 0.45 -10.91 -17.89
C GLY A 338 -0.96 -11.25 -17.43
N PHE A 339 -1.34 -12.52 -17.42
CA PHE A 339 -2.72 -12.97 -17.14
C PHE A 339 -3.16 -12.75 -15.70
N SER A 340 -4.48 -12.81 -15.50
CA SER A 340 -5.08 -12.71 -14.17
C SER A 340 -4.81 -13.99 -13.36
N LYS A 341 -4.75 -13.87 -12.03
CA LYS A 341 -4.42 -15.01 -11.15
C LYS A 341 -5.37 -16.21 -11.30
N LYS A 342 -6.63 -15.97 -11.67
CA LYS A 342 -7.64 -17.03 -11.90
C LYS A 342 -7.44 -17.80 -13.21
N ASP A 343 -6.72 -17.24 -14.17
CA ASP A 343 -6.49 -17.83 -15.50
C ASP A 343 -5.07 -18.42 -15.60
N LYS A 344 -4.19 -18.07 -14.65
CA LYS A 344 -2.82 -18.58 -14.59
C LYS A 344 -2.74 -19.99 -14.03
N VAL A 345 -1.90 -20.79 -14.68
CA VAL A 345 -1.28 -22.02 -14.16
C VAL A 345 0.15 -21.66 -13.79
N ASP A 346 0.44 -21.62 -12.50
CA ASP A 346 1.71 -21.13 -12.00
C ASP A 346 2.04 -21.85 -10.69
N PHE A 347 3.23 -22.41 -10.61
CA PHE A 347 3.75 -23.08 -9.43
C PHE A 347 4.35 -22.09 -8.42
N ILE A 348 4.55 -20.81 -8.76
CA ILE A 348 5.17 -19.83 -7.84
C ILE A 348 4.40 -19.68 -6.52
N ASP A 349 3.09 -19.91 -6.56
CA ASP A 349 2.19 -19.73 -5.44
C ASP A 349 2.03 -20.99 -4.58
N THR A 350 2.65 -22.11 -4.96
CA THR A 350 2.55 -23.36 -4.22
C THR A 350 3.42 -23.36 -2.95
N PRO A 351 3.06 -24.11 -1.90
CA PRO A 351 3.78 -24.11 -0.62
C PRO A 351 5.30 -24.31 -0.74
N HIS A 352 5.75 -25.27 -1.53
CA HIS A 352 7.16 -25.62 -1.71
C HIS A 352 7.94 -24.51 -2.42
N VAL A 353 7.44 -24.05 -3.57
CA VAL A 353 8.09 -22.98 -4.35
C VAL A 353 8.07 -21.65 -3.59
N LYS A 354 7.01 -21.37 -2.82
CA LYS A 354 7.00 -20.22 -1.91
C LYS A 354 8.12 -20.26 -0.87
N ARG A 355 8.51 -21.44 -0.37
CA ARG A 355 9.64 -21.54 0.58
C ARG A 355 10.97 -21.26 -0.11
N ILE A 356 11.17 -21.82 -1.30
CA ILE A 356 12.35 -21.60 -2.15
C ILE A 356 12.51 -20.09 -2.44
N ASN A 357 11.43 -19.43 -2.86
CA ASN A 357 11.46 -18.03 -3.29
C ASN A 357 11.45 -17.01 -2.12
N LYS A 358 11.20 -17.44 -0.86
CA LYS A 358 11.11 -16.56 0.32
C LYS A 358 12.46 -16.16 0.92
N ASN A 359 13.53 -16.90 0.63
CA ASN A 359 14.85 -16.59 1.17
C ASN A 359 15.51 -15.36 0.51
N ILE A 360 14.79 -14.68 -0.40
CA ILE A 360 15.27 -13.53 -1.14
C ILE A 360 14.33 -12.35 -0.84
N LEU A 361 14.53 -11.69 0.31
CA LEU A 361 13.87 -10.41 0.59
C LEU A 361 14.37 -9.38 -0.42
N ASN A 362 13.62 -9.19 -1.50
CA ASN A 362 13.91 -8.18 -2.51
C ASN A 362 13.56 -6.78 -1.95
N LEU A 363 14.48 -6.22 -1.16
CA LEU A 363 14.39 -4.86 -0.63
C LEU A 363 14.41 -3.79 -1.73
N ASP A 364 14.87 -4.12 -2.96
CA ASP A 364 14.86 -3.19 -4.08
C ASP A 364 13.44 -2.82 -4.54
N GLN A 365 12.48 -3.74 -4.45
CA GLN A 365 11.07 -3.43 -4.69
C GLN A 365 10.52 -2.41 -3.69
N PHE A 366 11.06 -2.39 -2.47
CA PHE A 366 10.68 -1.43 -1.44
C PHE A 366 11.52 -0.16 -1.45
N ARG A 367 12.60 -0.08 -2.25
CA ARG A 367 13.55 1.05 -2.23
C ARG A 367 12.85 2.39 -2.39
N HIS A 368 11.92 2.50 -3.34
CA HIS A 368 11.16 3.73 -3.55
C HIS A 368 10.21 4.03 -2.39
N HIS A 369 9.50 3.03 -1.86
CA HIS A 369 8.64 3.20 -0.68
C HIS A 369 9.43 3.63 0.56
N LEU A 370 10.65 3.10 0.75
CA LEU A 370 11.56 3.48 1.82
C LEU A 370 12.07 4.91 1.63
N ILE A 371 12.42 5.31 0.40
CA ILE A 371 12.79 6.70 0.09
C ILE A 371 11.63 7.66 0.37
N PHE A 372 10.42 7.35 -0.12
CA PHE A 372 9.24 8.19 0.15
C PHE A 372 8.92 8.27 1.64
N SER A 373 8.95 7.13 2.34
CA SER A 373 8.73 7.09 3.79
C SER A 373 9.80 7.88 4.55
N GLY A 374 11.06 7.81 4.10
CA GLY A 374 12.17 8.59 4.64
C GLY A 374 11.99 10.10 4.43
N ILE A 375 11.56 10.53 3.24
CA ILE A 375 11.24 11.93 2.94
C ILE A 375 10.08 12.40 3.81
N SER A 376 8.99 11.63 3.92
CA SER A 376 7.85 11.97 4.77
C SER A 376 8.24 12.08 6.25
N LEU A 377 9.08 11.16 6.75
CA LEU A 377 9.58 11.19 8.11
C LEU A 377 10.48 12.41 8.35
N PHE A 378 11.35 12.75 7.39
CA PHE A 378 12.20 13.94 7.45
C PHE A 378 11.37 15.23 7.51
N ILE A 379 10.32 15.34 6.67
CA ILE A 379 9.41 16.48 6.70
C ILE A 379 8.69 16.57 8.04
N LEU A 380 8.17 15.45 8.57
CA LEU A 380 7.47 15.42 9.86
C LEU A 380 8.39 15.85 11.00
N ILE A 381 9.62 15.33 11.05
CA ILE A 381 10.64 15.71 12.03
C ILE A 381 10.97 17.21 11.90
N THR A 382 11.14 17.71 10.68
CA THR A 382 11.44 19.13 10.43
C THR A 382 10.31 20.04 10.92
N VAL A 383 9.06 19.71 10.60
CA VAL A 383 7.88 20.47 11.05
C VAL A 383 7.77 20.45 12.57
N PHE A 384 8.03 19.30 13.21
CA PHE A 384 8.02 19.17 14.67
C PHE A 384 9.05 20.08 15.34
N PHE A 385 10.30 20.07 14.87
CA PHE A 385 11.35 20.94 15.42
C PHE A 385 11.11 22.43 15.13
N VAL A 386 10.63 22.78 13.94
CA VAL A 386 10.23 24.16 13.62
C VAL A 386 9.10 24.61 14.55
N GLY A 387 8.11 23.76 14.82
CA GLY A 387 7.04 24.02 15.78
C GLY A 387 7.57 24.36 17.17
N ILE A 388 8.48 23.55 17.71
CA ILE A 388 9.13 23.81 19.01
C ILE A 388 9.84 25.18 19.03
N VAL A 389 10.55 25.53 17.96
CA VAL A 389 11.25 26.82 17.87
C VAL A 389 10.27 27.99 17.82
N VAL A 390 9.18 27.86 17.04
CA VAL A 390 8.14 28.89 16.94
C VAL A 390 7.43 29.08 18.29
N ASP A 391 7.07 28.00 18.97
CA ASP A 391 6.39 28.07 20.27
C ASP A 391 7.28 28.67 21.35
N LYS A 392 8.58 28.30 21.38
CA LYS A 392 9.55 28.95 22.28
C LYS A 392 9.67 30.46 22.01
N ARG A 393 9.66 30.88 20.75
CA ARG A 393 9.70 32.31 20.39
C ARG A 393 8.42 33.03 20.82
N LYS A 394 7.24 32.42 20.63
CA LYS A 394 5.95 32.99 21.06
C LYS A 394 5.86 33.11 22.57
N LEU A 395 6.33 32.10 23.31
CA LEU A 395 6.34 32.12 24.77
C LEU A 395 7.24 33.25 25.28
N SER A 396 8.48 33.33 24.79
CA SER A 396 9.41 34.41 25.16
C SER A 396 8.88 35.81 24.82
N ALA A 397 8.18 35.97 23.69
CA ALA A 397 7.53 37.24 23.35
C ALA A 397 6.38 37.58 24.32
N SER A 398 5.61 36.58 24.73
CA SER A 398 4.51 36.74 25.69
C SER A 398 5.02 37.09 27.09
N ASP A 399 6.09 36.43 27.54
CA ASP A 399 6.74 36.71 28.83
C ASP A 399 7.28 38.15 28.88
N LYS A 400 7.90 38.62 27.79
CA LYS A 400 8.34 40.02 27.66
C LYS A 400 7.16 41.00 27.76
N MET A 401 6.06 40.71 27.05
CA MET A 401 4.86 41.55 27.10
C MET A 401 4.24 41.57 28.50
N LEU A 402 4.26 40.43 29.20
CA LEU A 402 3.77 40.32 30.57
C LEU A 402 4.62 41.14 31.53
N ALA A 403 5.95 41.05 31.42
CA ALA A 403 6.90 41.84 32.21
C ALA A 403 6.74 43.35 31.96
N GLU A 404 6.57 43.77 30.70
CA GLU A 404 6.34 45.18 30.35
C GLU A 404 5.04 45.71 30.96
N LYS A 405 3.94 44.95 30.84
CA LYS A 405 2.65 45.31 31.45
C LYS A 405 2.73 45.38 32.97
N PHE A 406 3.44 44.45 33.59
CA PHE A 406 3.69 44.48 35.03
C PHE A 406 4.44 45.75 35.44
N GLN A 407 5.54 46.06 34.75
CA GLN A 407 6.34 47.24 35.05
C GLN A 407 5.53 48.53 34.90
N LYS A 408 4.74 48.64 33.83
CA LYS A 408 3.86 49.79 33.60
C LYS A 408 2.76 49.92 34.66
N GLY A 409 2.22 48.80 35.15
CA GLY A 409 1.14 48.78 36.14
C GLY A 409 1.59 49.05 37.57
N PHE A 410 2.76 48.53 37.98
CA PHE A 410 3.23 48.57 39.37
C PHE A 410 4.45 49.48 39.59
N GLY A 411 4.99 50.10 38.54
CA GLY A 411 6.11 51.04 38.60
C GLY A 411 7.45 50.43 39.02
N ARG A 412 7.57 49.09 38.98
CA ARG A 412 8.74 48.33 39.42
C ARG A 412 9.02 47.16 38.46
N PRO A 413 10.27 46.69 38.34
CA PRO A 413 10.59 45.57 37.45
C PRO A 413 9.83 44.30 37.87
N ALA A 414 9.52 43.45 36.88
CA ALA A 414 8.91 42.14 37.12
C ALA A 414 9.88 41.22 37.88
N PRO A 415 9.38 40.32 38.75
CA PRO A 415 10.22 39.38 39.48
C PRO A 415 10.90 38.39 38.52
N GLU A 416 12.14 38.00 38.82
CA GLU A 416 12.90 37.02 38.02
C GLU A 416 12.61 35.58 38.45
N ASP A 417 12.33 35.35 39.74
CA ASP A 417 12.20 34.01 40.34
C ASP A 417 10.76 33.63 40.76
N GLU A 418 9.78 34.50 40.50
CA GLU A 418 8.37 34.28 40.87
C GLU A 418 7.45 34.47 39.66
N ASP A 419 6.28 33.83 39.67
CA ASP A 419 5.25 34.04 38.66
C ASP A 419 4.76 35.50 38.70
N ILE A 420 4.86 36.20 37.56
CA ILE A 420 4.56 37.63 37.45
C ILE A 420 3.09 37.92 37.80
N LEU A 421 2.15 37.03 37.45
CA LEU A 421 0.72 37.23 37.73
C LEU A 421 0.41 37.00 39.21
N GLU A 422 1.02 35.99 39.82
CA GLU A 422 0.85 35.71 41.24
C GLU A 422 1.40 36.86 42.10
N TYR A 423 2.60 37.35 41.75
CA TYR A 423 3.21 38.50 42.42
C TYR A 423 2.38 39.78 42.24
N ALA A 424 1.85 40.02 41.03
CA ALA A 424 0.93 41.14 40.78
C ALA A 424 -0.33 41.07 41.64
N ALA A 425 -0.93 39.88 41.79
CA ALA A 425 -2.11 39.68 42.61
C ALA A 425 -1.84 39.97 44.09
N LYS A 426 -0.67 39.57 44.59
CA LYS A 426 -0.22 39.87 45.96
C LYS A 426 -0.12 41.38 46.20
N LEU A 427 0.58 42.11 45.33
CA LEU A 427 0.73 43.57 45.44
C LEU A 427 -0.62 44.29 45.43
N LYS A 428 -1.53 43.90 44.54
CA LYS A 428 -2.88 44.46 44.47
C LYS A 428 -3.65 44.25 45.78
N ASN A 429 -3.57 43.07 46.37
CA ASN A 429 -4.27 42.75 47.62
C ASN A 429 -3.70 43.50 48.82
N GLU A 430 -2.38 43.74 48.87
CA GLU A 430 -1.74 44.54 49.91
C GLU A 430 -2.20 46.02 49.87
N GLU A 431 -2.22 46.64 48.69
CA GLU A 431 -2.69 48.02 48.54
C GLU A 431 -4.20 48.18 48.84
N LYS A 432 -5.00 47.16 48.49
CA LYS A 432 -6.43 47.13 48.86
C LYS A 432 -6.64 47.15 50.37
N LYS A 433 -5.83 46.41 51.14
CA LYS A 433 -5.93 46.39 52.62
C LYS A 433 -5.56 47.74 53.24
N LYS A 434 -4.54 48.42 52.72
CA LYS A 434 -4.12 49.74 53.23
C LYS A 434 -5.20 50.81 53.06
N THR A 435 -5.86 50.82 51.91
CA THR A 435 -6.89 51.83 51.56
C THR A 435 -8.22 51.63 52.30
N GLU A 436 -8.50 50.43 52.78
CA GLU A 436 -9.72 50.11 53.54
C GLU A 436 -9.75 50.81 54.92
N ILE A 437 -8.60 50.96 55.58
CA ILE A 437 -8.47 51.65 56.88
C ILE A 437 -8.78 53.16 56.74
N TYR A 438 -8.28 53.81 55.70
CA TYR A 438 -8.55 55.23 55.44
C TYR A 438 -10.04 55.49 55.15
N ARG A 439 -10.71 54.55 54.48
CA ARG A 439 -12.15 54.64 54.17
C ARG A 439 -13.02 54.60 55.43
N LEU A 440 -12.63 53.80 56.42
CA LEU A 440 -13.31 53.70 57.72
C LEU A 440 -13.17 54.98 58.57
N TYR A 441 -12.02 55.65 58.50
CA TYR A 441 -11.78 56.89 59.27
C TYR A 441 -12.48 58.13 58.67
N LEU A 442 -12.51 58.25 57.34
CA LEU A 442 -13.09 59.42 56.65
C LEU A 442 -14.62 59.44 56.60
N SER A 443 -15.29 58.37 57.04
CA SER A 443 -16.76 58.22 56.95
C SER A 443 -17.53 58.63 58.23
N LYS A 444 -16.84 58.98 59.32
CA LYS A 444 -17.48 59.46 60.56
C LYS A 444 -17.65 61.00 60.55
N PRO A 445 -18.78 61.55 61.04
CA PRO A 445 -18.95 62.99 61.18
C PRO A 445 -17.97 63.58 62.19
N SER A 446 -17.44 64.76 61.89
CA SER A 446 -16.59 65.51 62.82
C SER A 446 -17.41 66.13 63.95
N ILE A 447 -16.76 66.51 65.05
CA ILE A 447 -17.44 67.24 66.14
C ILE A 447 -18.07 68.55 65.65
N LEU A 448 -17.48 69.19 64.63
CA LEU A 448 -18.04 70.39 64.01
C LEU A 448 -19.30 70.08 63.22
N ASP A 449 -19.36 68.95 62.51
CA ASP A 449 -20.57 68.51 61.81
C ASP A 449 -21.72 68.29 62.82
N ILE A 450 -21.42 67.69 63.97
CA ILE A 450 -22.39 67.43 65.04
C ILE A 450 -22.90 68.75 65.66
N LEU A 451 -21.99 69.67 66.00
CA LEU A 451 -22.37 70.96 66.58
C LEU A 451 -23.18 71.81 65.60
N PHE A 452 -22.83 71.78 64.31
CA PHE A 452 -23.58 72.46 63.27
C PHE A 452 -25.00 71.89 63.17
N GLU A 453 -25.12 70.56 63.09
CA GLU A 453 -26.41 69.88 62.98
C GLU A 453 -27.30 70.14 64.21
N LEU A 454 -26.70 70.16 65.41
CA LEU A 454 -27.41 70.58 66.62
C LEU A 454 -27.88 72.01 66.51
N SER A 455 -27.03 72.95 66.09
CA SER A 455 -27.40 74.36 65.98
C SER A 455 -28.57 74.62 65.01
N MET A 456 -28.71 73.79 63.98
CA MET A 456 -29.82 73.88 63.01
C MET A 456 -31.12 73.29 63.53
N ASN A 457 -31.05 72.27 64.39
CA ASN A 457 -32.22 71.50 64.85
C ASN A 457 -32.60 71.77 66.32
N PHE A 458 -31.78 72.51 67.08
CA PHE A 458 -32.14 72.95 68.43
C PHE A 458 -33.14 74.12 68.36
N PRO A 459 -34.15 74.19 69.24
CA PRO A 459 -35.06 75.33 69.28
C PRO A 459 -34.31 76.64 69.49
N SER A 460 -34.70 77.73 68.81
CA SER A 460 -34.14 79.06 69.10
C SER A 460 -34.68 79.59 70.42
N ALA A 461 -33.88 80.40 71.13
CA ALA A 461 -34.28 81.01 72.40
C ALA A 461 -35.54 81.90 72.28
N ASP A 462 -35.79 82.44 71.07
CA ASP A 462 -36.95 83.26 70.76
C ASP A 462 -38.24 82.45 70.57
N MET A 463 -38.14 81.19 70.12
CA MET A 463 -39.29 80.28 69.97
C MET A 463 -39.61 79.54 71.26
N GLN A 464 -38.58 79.16 72.02
CA GLN A 464 -38.71 78.40 73.25
C GLN A 464 -37.58 78.83 74.20
N PRO A 465 -37.89 79.49 75.34
CA PRO A 465 -36.85 79.82 76.30
C PRO A 465 -36.19 78.55 76.83
N PHE A 466 -34.89 78.40 76.60
CA PHE A 466 -34.08 77.33 77.19
C PHE A 466 -32.67 77.84 77.54
N GLN A 467 -31.99 77.12 78.43
CA GLN A 467 -30.58 77.32 78.73
C GLN A 467 -29.83 76.00 78.54
N LEU A 468 -28.76 76.02 77.74
CA LEU A 468 -27.85 74.88 77.60
C LEU A 468 -26.78 74.94 78.70
N ASP A 469 -26.62 73.86 79.46
CA ASP A 469 -25.66 73.78 80.56
C ASP A 469 -24.50 72.82 80.26
N GLN A 470 -24.77 71.74 79.52
CA GLN A 470 -23.82 70.67 79.27
C GLN A 470 -23.97 70.09 77.87
N PHE A 471 -22.85 69.85 77.21
CA PHE A 471 -22.75 69.10 75.97
C PHE A 471 -21.57 68.13 76.08
N ASP A 472 -21.84 66.84 75.93
CA ASP A 472 -20.81 65.79 75.85
C ASP A 472 -20.97 65.01 74.56
N TYR A 473 -19.86 64.79 73.86
CA TYR A 473 -19.77 63.87 72.74
C TYR A 473 -18.66 62.85 72.98
N ASP A 474 -19.04 61.57 73.06
CA ASP A 474 -18.10 60.46 73.20
C ASP A 474 -18.48 59.32 72.25
N GLN A 475 -17.50 58.88 71.46
CA GLN A 475 -17.64 57.91 70.37
C GLN A 475 -18.73 58.29 69.36
N ASP A 476 -19.94 57.78 69.54
CA ASP A 476 -21.11 58.01 68.69
C ASP A 476 -22.30 58.47 69.55
N LEU A 477 -22.06 59.01 70.75
CA LEU A 477 -23.10 59.38 71.70
C LEU A 477 -23.01 60.86 72.06
N VAL A 478 -24.10 61.59 71.82
CA VAL A 478 -24.26 62.97 72.26
C VAL A 478 -25.17 63.01 73.49
N LYS A 479 -24.76 63.76 74.51
CA LYS A 479 -25.60 64.11 75.66
C LYS A 479 -25.72 65.63 75.77
N ILE A 480 -26.94 66.10 75.94
CA ILE A 480 -27.28 67.51 76.07
C ILE A 480 -28.02 67.71 77.37
N GLY A 481 -27.42 68.47 78.29
CA GLY A 481 -28.02 68.91 79.53
C GLY A 481 -28.42 70.38 79.45
N GLY A 482 -29.65 70.71 79.85
CA GLY A 482 -30.12 72.09 79.85
C GLY A 482 -31.29 72.31 80.79
N ARG A 483 -31.86 73.51 80.75
CA ARG A 483 -32.99 73.93 81.57
C ARG A 483 -34.08 74.62 80.75
N VAL A 484 -35.32 74.39 81.13
CA VAL A 484 -36.55 74.97 80.57
C VAL A 484 -37.48 75.45 81.70
N ASN A 485 -38.53 76.20 81.40
CA ASN A 485 -39.46 76.71 82.41
C ASN A 485 -40.45 75.63 82.88
N GLU A 486 -40.92 74.78 81.96
CA GLU A 486 -41.93 73.74 82.21
C GLU A 486 -41.52 72.36 81.66
N PHE A 487 -41.99 71.27 82.27
CA PHE A 487 -41.69 69.91 81.82
C PHE A 487 -42.14 69.60 80.39
N SER A 488 -43.23 70.24 79.94
CA SER A 488 -43.78 70.13 78.58
C SER A 488 -42.78 70.60 77.50
N GLU A 489 -41.91 71.56 77.84
CA GLU A 489 -40.98 72.20 76.92
C GLU A 489 -39.80 71.28 76.55
N ILE A 490 -39.45 70.32 77.41
CA ILE A 490 -38.42 69.31 77.10
C ILE A 490 -38.81 68.50 75.85
N GLY A 491 -40.10 68.19 75.72
CA GLY A 491 -40.63 67.46 74.56
C GLY A 491 -40.58 68.27 73.26
N VAL A 492 -40.44 69.60 73.32
CA VAL A 492 -40.22 70.45 72.14
C VAL A 492 -38.76 70.34 71.69
N VAL A 493 -37.82 70.37 72.64
CA VAL A 493 -36.38 70.17 72.39
C VAL A 493 -36.14 68.79 71.76
N GLN A 494 -36.69 67.73 72.36
CA GLN A 494 -36.59 66.37 71.82
C GLN A 494 -37.12 66.29 70.38
N ARG A 495 -38.36 66.74 70.12
CA ARG A 495 -38.97 66.69 68.78
C ARG A 495 -38.24 67.51 67.73
N SER A 496 -37.50 68.54 68.15
CA SER A 496 -36.72 69.36 67.21
C SER A 496 -35.44 68.64 66.80
N LEU A 497 -34.79 67.95 67.74
CA LEU A 497 -33.65 67.09 67.47
C LEU A 497 -34.01 65.85 66.62
N GLU A 498 -35.22 65.31 66.79
CA GLU A 498 -35.76 64.18 65.98
C GLU A 498 -35.88 64.52 64.48
N LYS A 499 -35.81 65.79 64.09
CA LYS A 499 -35.80 66.20 62.68
C LYS A 499 -34.47 65.94 61.98
N SER A 500 -33.37 65.82 62.73
CA SER A 500 -32.07 65.56 62.15
C SER A 500 -31.96 64.10 61.70
N THR A 501 -31.44 63.87 60.51
CA THR A 501 -31.09 62.52 60.04
C THR A 501 -29.81 61.99 60.70
N MET A 502 -29.04 62.85 61.38
CA MET A 502 -27.79 62.50 62.05
C MET A 502 -27.99 61.94 63.46
N PHE A 503 -29.11 62.26 64.11
CA PHE A 503 -29.39 61.85 65.50
C PHE A 503 -30.48 60.79 65.55
N LYS A 504 -30.16 59.65 66.17
CA LYS A 504 -31.10 58.55 66.44
C LYS A 504 -31.14 58.22 67.93
N ASP A 505 -32.10 57.41 68.35
CA ASP A 505 -32.27 56.96 69.75
C ASP A 505 -32.31 58.15 70.73
N ILE A 506 -33.11 59.18 70.42
CA ILE A 506 -33.21 60.41 71.22
C ILE A 506 -34.10 60.16 72.43
N GLU A 507 -33.49 60.15 73.62
CA GLU A 507 -34.14 59.81 74.88
C GLU A 507 -33.92 60.89 75.95
N ILE A 508 -35.00 61.29 76.63
CA ILE A 508 -34.89 62.11 77.85
C ILE A 508 -34.52 61.18 79.00
N VAL A 509 -33.30 61.28 79.51
CA VAL A 509 -32.75 60.37 80.53
C VAL A 509 -32.82 60.92 81.95
N ASP A 510 -32.94 62.24 82.13
CA ASP A 510 -33.16 62.87 83.44
C ASP A 510 -34.03 64.12 83.29
N LYS A 511 -34.90 64.39 84.27
CA LYS A 511 -35.68 65.62 84.38
C LYS A 511 -36.02 65.94 85.84
N LYS A 512 -35.72 67.17 86.30
CA LYS A 512 -35.88 67.57 87.70
C LYS A 512 -36.37 69.02 87.84
N LEU A 513 -37.24 69.28 88.82
CA LEU A 513 -37.66 70.62 89.19
C LEU A 513 -36.66 71.23 90.19
N MET A 514 -36.18 72.42 89.88
CA MET A 514 -35.27 73.21 90.70
C MET A 514 -36.06 74.17 91.59
N GLN A 515 -35.84 74.09 92.90
CA GLN A 515 -36.47 74.99 93.87
C GLN A 515 -35.67 76.30 93.98
N GLY A 516 -36.36 77.44 94.15
CA GLY A 516 -35.73 78.74 94.39
C GLY A 516 -35.37 79.58 93.15
N VAL A 517 -35.67 79.12 91.93
CA VAL A 517 -35.40 79.85 90.68
C VAL A 517 -36.70 80.35 90.05
N LYS A 518 -36.72 81.58 89.51
CA LYS A 518 -37.93 82.18 88.89
C LYS A 518 -38.14 81.75 87.43
N ASN A 519 -37.06 81.50 86.68
CA ASN A 519 -37.06 81.03 85.28
C ASN A 519 -36.16 79.79 85.17
N TYR A 520 -36.32 78.99 84.12
CA TYR A 520 -35.52 77.78 83.87
C TYR A 520 -35.59 76.78 85.03
N LYS A 521 -36.80 76.53 85.53
CA LYS A 521 -37.05 75.75 86.74
C LYS A 521 -36.92 74.25 86.54
N VAL A 522 -36.84 73.75 85.31
CA VAL A 522 -36.79 72.32 85.03
C VAL A 522 -35.49 72.01 84.31
N SER A 523 -34.60 71.24 84.94
CA SER A 523 -33.41 70.70 84.28
C SER A 523 -33.73 69.42 83.54
N PHE A 524 -33.10 69.18 82.40
CA PHE A 524 -33.24 67.97 81.60
C PHE A 524 -31.89 67.47 81.08
N ILE A 525 -31.81 66.17 80.79
CA ILE A 525 -30.72 65.58 80.01
C ILE A 525 -31.34 64.76 78.88
N ILE A 526 -30.95 65.05 77.64
CA ILE A 526 -31.27 64.27 76.45
C ILE A 526 -30.01 63.52 76.01
N LYS A 527 -30.16 62.25 75.65
CA LYS A 527 -29.12 61.39 75.08
C LYS A 527 -29.54 60.99 73.67
N MET A 528 -28.59 60.96 72.74
CA MET A 528 -28.82 60.53 71.36
C MET A 528 -27.57 59.87 70.78
N LYS A 529 -27.74 59.02 69.75
CA LYS A 529 -26.64 58.45 68.98
C LYS A 529 -26.44 59.18 67.66
N VAL A 530 -25.17 59.38 67.29
CA VAL A 530 -24.74 59.96 66.03
C VAL A 530 -24.58 58.84 65.01
N THR A 531 -25.22 58.98 63.86
CA THR A 531 -25.01 58.08 62.71
C THR A 531 -24.01 58.66 61.71
N ASN A 532 -23.61 57.85 60.72
CA ASN A 532 -22.66 58.27 59.69
C ASN A 532 -23.09 59.57 59.00
N LYS A 533 -22.09 60.30 58.52
CA LYS A 533 -22.24 61.57 57.82
C LYS A 533 -23.26 61.41 56.67
N PRO A 534 -24.30 62.26 56.56
CA PRO A 534 -25.14 62.26 55.37
C PRO A 534 -24.23 62.48 54.16
N THR A 535 -24.30 61.55 53.21
CA THR A 535 -23.56 61.63 51.95
C THR A 535 -24.00 62.87 51.21
N ALA A 536 -23.05 63.65 50.69
CA ALA A 536 -23.28 64.88 49.94
C ALA A 536 -24.03 64.69 48.59
N GLU A 537 -24.72 63.58 48.40
CA GLU A 537 -25.53 63.26 47.21
C GLU A 537 -27.02 63.64 47.36
N GLU A 538 -27.45 64.21 48.50
CA GLU A 538 -28.82 64.73 48.68
C GLU A 538 -28.91 66.25 48.86
N SER A 539 -27.82 66.98 48.65
CA SER A 539 -27.82 68.44 48.63
C SER A 539 -26.67 69.00 47.78
N PHE A 540 -26.79 68.84 46.45
CA PHE A 540 -26.50 69.86 45.43
C PHE A 540 -26.85 69.32 44.03
#